data_AF-A0A3D4G4E2-F1
#
_entry.id   AF-A0A3D4G4E2-F1
#
_cell.length_a   1.000
_cell.length_b   1.000
_cell.length_c   1.000
_cell.angle_alpha   90.00
_cell.angle_beta   90.00
_cell.angle_gamma   90.00
#
_symmetry.space_group_name_H-M   'P 1'
#
loop_
_entity.id
_entity.type
_entity.pdbx_description
1 polymer ?
#
loop_
_entity_poly.entity_id
_entity_poly.type
_entity_poly.pdbx_seq_one_letter_code
_entity_poly.pdbx_strand_id
1 'polypeptide(L)'
;MSILVVGSVALDHVETPFGSADGVVGGSAIFFAAAASMLTPVQVVGVVGSDYPMDRLRFLEEQEVDLSGVEIVEGDSFRWKGCYGHDPNDRTTIWTQLGVFEQFKPRLPDHFRDARTVFLGNIDPVLQLDVLEQVRLPKLVVCDTMNFWIDGNREALLEVIGRVHI
;
A
#
# COMPACT_ATOMS: atom_id res chain seq x y z
N MET A 1 -18.13 6.35 -8.58
CA MET A 1 -16.83 7.05 -8.60
C MET A 1 -15.93 6.22 -7.71
N SER A 2 -14.76 5.78 -8.15
CA SER A 2 -13.84 4.96 -7.34
C SER A 2 -12.62 5.78 -6.92
N ILE A 3 -11.96 5.35 -5.85
CA ILE A 3 -10.62 5.84 -5.47
C ILE A 3 -9.59 4.79 -5.89
N LEU A 4 -8.56 5.20 -6.62
CA LEU A 4 -7.40 4.36 -6.89
C LEU A 4 -6.40 4.51 -5.75
N VAL A 5 -5.93 3.40 -5.19
CA VAL A 5 -4.84 3.38 -4.21
C VAL A 5 -3.68 2.54 -4.72
N VAL A 6 -2.47 3.07 -4.58
CA VAL A 6 -1.23 2.28 -4.59
C VAL A 6 -0.62 2.33 -3.21
N GLY A 7 -0.06 1.22 -2.75
CA GLY A 7 0.62 1.14 -1.46
C GLY A 7 1.13 -0.27 -1.20
N SER A 8 1.68 -0.49 -0.01
CA SER A 8 2.09 -1.82 0.40
C SER A 8 0.87 -2.73 0.61
N VAL A 9 1.00 -3.99 0.17
CA VAL A 9 0.13 -5.11 0.51
C VAL A 9 1.04 -6.12 1.20
N ALA A 10 0.86 -6.31 2.50
CA ALA A 10 1.90 -6.86 3.35
C ALA A 10 1.39 -7.96 4.28
N LEU A 11 2.34 -8.74 4.80
CA LEU A 11 2.17 -9.60 5.95
C LEU A 11 2.97 -9.03 7.13
N ASP A 12 2.26 -8.57 8.15
CA ASP A 12 2.85 -7.92 9.31
C ASP A 12 3.05 -8.91 10.46
N HIS A 13 4.11 -8.65 11.23
CA HIS A 13 4.40 -9.27 12.51
C HIS A 13 4.37 -8.18 13.57
N VAL A 14 3.34 -8.17 14.41
CA VAL A 14 3.11 -7.10 15.39
C VAL A 14 3.27 -7.66 16.79
N GLU A 15 4.14 -7.02 17.56
CA GLU A 15 4.37 -7.34 18.98
C GLU A 15 3.98 -6.14 19.84
N THR A 16 3.37 -6.42 20.99
CA THR A 16 3.06 -5.45 22.05
C THR A 16 3.49 -6.07 23.39
N PRO A 17 3.52 -5.29 24.50
CA PRO A 17 3.77 -5.85 25.82
C PRO A 17 2.71 -6.88 26.28
N PHE A 18 1.57 -6.95 25.57
CA PHE A 18 0.41 -7.76 25.95
C PHE A 18 0.17 -8.96 25.03
N GLY A 19 0.94 -9.11 23.95
CA GLY A 19 0.80 -10.21 23.00
C GLY A 19 1.39 -9.91 21.64
N SER A 20 1.37 -10.91 20.77
CA SER A 20 1.87 -10.82 19.40
C SER A 20 0.91 -11.43 18.39
N ALA A 21 1.02 -10.99 17.14
CA ALA A 21 0.33 -11.56 16.00
C ALA A 21 1.31 -11.65 14.81
N ASP A 22 1.44 -12.83 14.23
CA ASP A 22 2.39 -13.14 13.17
C ASP A 22 1.68 -13.42 11.84
N GLY A 23 2.21 -12.86 10.74
CA GLY A 23 1.68 -13.08 9.40
C GLY A 23 0.24 -12.59 9.26
N VAL A 24 -0.09 -11.46 9.88
CA VAL A 24 -1.40 -10.82 9.73
C VAL A 24 -1.42 -9.98 8.45
N VAL A 25 -2.57 -9.93 7.79
CA VAL A 25 -2.75 -9.07 6.62
C VAL A 25 -2.58 -7.62 7.05
N GLY A 26 -1.74 -6.89 6.33
CA GLY A 26 -1.47 -5.48 6.56
C GLY A 26 -1.05 -4.75 5.29
N GLY A 27 -0.28 -3.67 5.48
CA GLY A 27 0.14 -2.79 4.39
C GLY A 27 -0.79 -1.61 4.17
N SER A 28 -0.23 -0.49 3.73
CA SER A 28 -0.91 0.81 3.64
C SER A 28 -2.12 0.78 2.70
N ALA A 29 -2.01 0.08 1.57
CA ALA A 29 -3.12 -0.02 0.61
C ALA A 29 -4.30 -0.79 1.19
N ILE A 30 -4.04 -1.84 1.98
CA ILE A 30 -5.08 -2.66 2.60
C ILE A 30 -5.81 -1.90 3.70
N PHE A 31 -5.08 -1.20 4.57
CA PHE A 31 -5.70 -0.36 5.60
C PHE A 31 -6.54 0.77 4.98
N PHE A 32 -6.02 1.43 3.94
CA PHE A 32 -6.78 2.46 3.23
C PHE A 32 -8.03 1.87 2.56
N ALA A 33 -7.90 0.77 1.83
CA ALA A 33 -9.01 0.14 1.14
C ALA A 33 -10.12 -0.30 2.11
N ALA A 34 -9.76 -0.88 3.26
CA ALA A 34 -10.71 -1.29 4.28
C ALA A 34 -11.52 -0.11 4.86
N ALA A 35 -10.89 1.06 5.04
CA ALA A 35 -11.57 2.24 5.55
C ALA A 35 -12.39 2.97 4.46
N ALA A 36 -11.82 3.13 3.27
CA ALA A 36 -12.44 3.87 2.17
C ALA A 36 -13.62 3.12 1.55
N SER A 37 -13.59 1.77 1.53
CA SER A 37 -14.65 0.93 0.98
C SER A 37 -15.99 1.11 1.70
N MET A 38 -15.96 1.52 2.97
CA MET A 38 -17.17 1.89 3.72
C MET A 38 -17.92 3.10 3.14
N LEU A 39 -17.25 3.89 2.28
CA LEU A 39 -17.78 5.13 1.72
C LEU A 39 -17.89 5.08 0.19
N THR A 40 -17.00 4.36 -0.48
CA THR A 40 -16.92 4.34 -1.94
C THR A 40 -16.13 3.13 -2.43
N PRO A 41 -16.40 2.62 -3.65
CA PRO A 41 -15.58 1.58 -4.26
C PRO A 41 -14.10 2.00 -4.38
N VAL A 42 -13.20 1.03 -4.19
CA VAL A 42 -11.75 1.25 -4.18
C VAL A 42 -11.09 0.34 -5.22
N GLN A 43 -10.07 0.86 -5.91
CA GLN A 43 -9.26 0.11 -6.88
C GLN A 43 -7.85 0.02 -6.31
N VAL A 44 -7.35 -1.20 -6.10
CA VAL A 44 -6.06 -1.43 -5.42
C VAL A 44 -5.00 -1.83 -6.43
N VAL A 45 -3.86 -1.13 -6.42
CA VAL A 45 -2.65 -1.46 -7.17
C VAL A 45 -1.56 -1.88 -6.20
N GLY A 46 -0.97 -3.05 -6.45
CA GLY A 46 0.10 -3.58 -5.62
C GLY A 46 0.68 -4.86 -6.20
N VAL A 47 1.59 -5.48 -5.45
CA VAL A 47 2.13 -6.80 -5.76
C VAL A 47 2.22 -7.62 -4.50
N VAL A 48 2.02 -8.92 -4.63
CA VAL A 48 2.21 -9.90 -3.57
C VAL A 48 2.95 -11.13 -4.10
N GLY A 49 3.61 -11.82 -3.19
CA GLY A 49 4.28 -13.09 -3.48
C GLY A 49 3.28 -14.24 -3.58
N SER A 50 3.77 -15.39 -4.06
CA SER A 50 2.98 -16.63 -4.14
C SER A 50 2.62 -17.19 -2.76
N ASP A 51 3.22 -16.66 -1.69
CA ASP A 51 2.93 -16.97 -0.29
C ASP A 51 1.77 -16.15 0.32
N TYR A 52 1.24 -15.15 -0.40
CA TYR A 52 0.19 -14.27 0.16
C TYR A 52 -1.17 -14.97 0.24
N PRO A 53 -1.83 -14.95 1.41
CA PRO A 53 -3.15 -15.57 1.59
C PRO A 53 -4.25 -14.66 1.04
N MET A 54 -4.37 -14.60 -0.29
CA MET A 54 -5.35 -13.74 -0.99
C MET A 54 -6.80 -13.97 -0.55
N ASP A 55 -7.13 -15.18 -0.10
CA ASP A 55 -8.45 -15.52 0.45
C ASP A 55 -8.83 -14.69 1.69
N ARG A 56 -7.84 -14.20 2.44
CA ARG A 56 -8.05 -13.30 3.59
C ARG A 56 -8.52 -11.90 3.18
N LEU A 57 -8.42 -11.53 1.90
CA LEU A 57 -8.91 -10.25 1.38
C LEU A 57 -10.35 -10.29 0.86
N ARG A 58 -11.03 -11.45 0.91
CA ARG A 58 -12.43 -11.59 0.42
C ARG A 58 -13.39 -10.56 1.00
N PHE A 59 -13.22 -10.19 2.27
CA PHE A 59 -14.07 -9.19 2.91
C PHE A 59 -13.98 -7.81 2.22
N LEU A 60 -12.86 -7.49 1.57
CA LEU A 60 -12.70 -6.26 0.79
C LEU A 60 -13.46 -6.35 -0.54
N GLU A 61 -13.39 -7.50 -1.23
CA GLU A 61 -14.13 -7.72 -2.47
C GLU A 61 -15.65 -7.60 -2.23
N GLU A 62 -16.13 -8.09 -1.07
CA GLU A 62 -17.53 -7.93 -0.62
C GLU A 62 -17.92 -6.45 -0.35
N GLN A 63 -16.94 -5.55 -0.21
CA GLN A 63 -17.11 -4.11 -0.02
C GLN A 63 -16.73 -3.30 -1.27
N GLU A 64 -16.86 -3.89 -2.46
CA GLU A 64 -16.58 -3.23 -3.75
C GLU A 64 -15.12 -2.75 -3.90
N VAL A 65 -14.18 -3.44 -3.26
CA VAL A 65 -12.74 -3.26 -3.53
C VAL A 65 -12.33 -4.15 -4.70
N ASP A 66 -11.88 -3.52 -5.78
CA ASP A 66 -11.33 -4.19 -6.96
C ASP A 66 -9.83 -4.45 -6.76
N LEU A 67 -9.48 -5.73 -6.58
CA LEU A 67 -8.10 -6.21 -6.40
C LEU A 67 -7.45 -6.64 -7.73
N SER A 68 -8.07 -6.41 -8.89
CA SER A 68 -7.50 -6.81 -10.20
C SER A 68 -6.20 -6.09 -10.57
N GLY A 69 -5.83 -5.01 -9.86
CA GLY A 69 -4.54 -4.35 -9.96
C GLY A 69 -3.47 -4.89 -9.00
N VAL A 70 -3.77 -5.92 -8.21
CA VAL A 70 -2.80 -6.61 -7.36
C VAL A 70 -2.19 -7.77 -8.15
N GLU A 71 -0.90 -7.64 -8.49
CA GLU A 71 -0.15 -8.69 -9.18
C GLU A 71 0.27 -9.79 -8.19
N ILE A 72 0.13 -11.05 -8.60
CA ILE A 72 0.67 -12.20 -7.85
C ILE A 72 1.86 -12.73 -8.65
N VAL A 73 3.05 -12.70 -8.04
CA VAL A 73 4.29 -13.15 -8.68
C VAL A 73 5.02 -14.18 -7.81
N GLU A 74 5.89 -14.99 -8.42
CA GLU A 74 6.70 -15.94 -7.66
C GLU A 74 7.67 -15.23 -6.71
N GLY A 75 7.71 -15.66 -5.45
CA GLY A 75 8.57 -15.11 -4.41
C GLY A 75 7.82 -14.77 -3.13
N ASP A 76 8.52 -14.13 -2.19
CA ASP A 76 7.98 -13.77 -0.89
C ASP A 76 7.30 -12.39 -0.92
N SER A 77 6.13 -12.31 -0.30
CA SER A 77 5.41 -11.05 -0.08
C SER A 77 6.20 -10.08 0.78
N PHE A 78 5.90 -8.78 0.67
CA PHE A 78 6.43 -7.80 1.59
C PHE A 78 6.04 -8.13 3.03
N ARG A 79 7.02 -8.05 3.92
CA ARG A 79 6.83 -8.32 5.35
C ARG A 79 7.43 -7.21 6.19
N TRP A 80 6.72 -6.84 7.25
CA TRP A 80 7.20 -5.87 8.22
C TRP A 80 7.02 -6.41 9.63
N LYS A 81 8.02 -6.18 10.49
CA LYS A 81 7.90 -6.45 11.92
C LYS A 81 8.01 -5.18 12.73
N GLY A 82 6.97 -4.92 13.53
CA GLY A 82 6.91 -3.82 14.48
C GLY A 82 6.76 -4.32 15.91
N CYS A 83 7.50 -3.70 16.82
CA CYS A 83 7.33 -3.88 18.26
C CYS A 83 6.86 -2.56 18.88
N TYR A 84 5.70 -2.59 19.53
CA TYR A 84 5.13 -1.46 20.24
C TYR A 84 5.56 -1.47 21.71
N GLY A 85 5.75 -0.26 22.27
CA GLY A 85 6.05 -0.06 23.68
C GLY A 85 4.82 -0.17 24.59
N HIS A 86 4.98 0.24 25.84
CA HIS A 86 3.84 0.42 26.76
C HIS A 86 2.97 1.63 26.37
N ASP A 87 3.57 2.67 25.80
CA ASP A 87 2.82 3.66 25.02
C ASP A 87 2.52 3.04 23.65
N PRO A 88 1.24 2.81 23.30
CA PRO A 88 0.87 2.20 22.02
C PRO A 88 1.18 3.09 20.80
N ASN A 89 1.55 4.36 21.00
CA ASN A 89 2.04 5.22 19.91
C ASN A 89 3.51 4.99 19.58
N ASP A 90 4.30 4.50 20.54
CA ASP A 90 5.72 4.25 20.35
C ASP A 90 5.93 2.89 19.68
N ARG A 91 6.46 2.90 18.46
CA ARG A 91 6.79 1.69 17.71
C ARG A 91 8.22 1.70 17.22
N THR A 92 8.85 0.53 17.28
CA THR A 92 10.16 0.28 16.65
C THR A 92 9.97 -0.71 15.51
N THR A 93 10.40 -0.33 14.31
CA THR A 93 10.55 -1.27 13.20
C THR A 93 11.75 -2.18 13.50
N ILE A 94 11.49 -3.47 13.67
CA ILE A 94 12.53 -4.47 13.93
C ILE A 94 13.19 -4.90 12.63
N TRP A 95 12.39 -5.14 11.59
CA TRP A 95 12.87 -5.41 10.25
C TRP A 95 11.80 -5.12 9.20
N THR A 96 12.26 -4.87 7.98
CA THR A 96 11.45 -4.74 6.77
C THR A 96 12.06 -5.65 5.71
N GLN A 97 11.24 -6.49 5.09
CA GLN A 97 11.61 -7.34 3.97
C GLN A 97 10.76 -6.95 2.77
N LEU A 98 11.40 -6.37 1.76
CA LEU A 98 10.70 -5.85 0.60
C LEU A 98 10.09 -6.98 -0.26
N GLY A 99 10.80 -8.12 -0.36
CA GLY A 99 10.32 -9.28 -1.13
C GLY A 99 10.07 -8.91 -2.59
N VAL A 100 8.94 -9.33 -3.13
CA VAL A 100 8.53 -9.01 -4.52
C VAL A 100 8.42 -7.51 -4.83
N PHE A 101 8.33 -6.63 -3.83
CA PHE A 101 8.31 -5.18 -4.06
C PHE A 101 9.60 -4.64 -4.68
N GLU A 102 10.76 -5.28 -4.44
CA GLU A 102 12.05 -4.79 -4.96
C GLU A 102 12.10 -4.72 -6.48
N GLN A 103 11.33 -5.58 -7.15
CA GLN A 103 11.30 -5.72 -8.60
C GLN A 103 9.96 -5.26 -9.20
N PHE A 104 9.08 -4.69 -8.36
CA PHE A 104 7.75 -4.31 -8.77
C PHE A 104 7.79 -3.18 -9.78
N LYS A 105 6.99 -3.31 -10.85
CA LYS A 105 6.76 -2.29 -11.87
C LYS A 105 5.26 -2.21 -12.12
N PRO A 106 4.53 -1.32 -11.43
CA PRO A 106 3.08 -1.31 -11.45
C PRO A 106 2.55 -1.14 -12.87
N ARG A 107 1.60 -2.00 -13.25
CA ARG A 107 0.88 -1.87 -14.52
C ARG A 107 -0.60 -1.70 -14.24
N LEU A 108 -1.09 -0.48 -14.40
CA LEU A 108 -2.51 -0.21 -14.15
C LEU A 108 -3.37 -0.89 -15.22
N PRO A 109 -4.38 -1.69 -14.82
CA PRO A 109 -5.47 -2.10 -15.69
C PRO A 109 -6.10 -0.88 -16.36
N ASP A 110 -6.55 -1.03 -17.61
CA ASP A 110 -7.08 0.11 -18.39
C ASP A 110 -8.25 0.82 -17.69
N HIS A 111 -9.10 0.08 -16.98
CA HIS A 111 -10.24 0.65 -16.23
C HIS A 111 -9.84 1.40 -14.95
N PHE A 112 -8.59 1.28 -14.49
CA PHE A 112 -8.07 2.05 -13.35
C PHE A 112 -7.52 3.42 -13.78
N ARG A 113 -7.12 3.56 -15.05
CA ARG A 113 -6.45 4.78 -15.56
C ARG A 113 -7.36 6.00 -15.62
N ASP A 114 -8.68 5.81 -15.53
CA ASP A 114 -9.68 6.89 -15.51
C ASP A 114 -10.06 7.34 -14.08
N ALA A 115 -9.37 6.84 -13.05
CA ALA A 115 -9.57 7.24 -11.67
C ALA A 115 -9.45 8.77 -11.49
N ARG A 116 -10.44 9.36 -10.82
CA ARG A 116 -10.49 10.81 -10.56
C ARG A 116 -9.85 11.19 -9.23
N THR A 117 -9.74 10.23 -8.32
CA THR A 117 -9.08 10.39 -7.02
C THR A 117 -8.03 9.31 -6.88
N VAL A 118 -6.81 9.71 -6.56
CA VAL A 118 -5.67 8.81 -6.38
C VAL A 118 -5.11 9.00 -4.97
N PHE A 119 -4.93 7.90 -4.25
CA PHE A 119 -4.21 7.84 -2.99
C PHE A 119 -2.87 7.12 -3.19
N LEU A 120 -1.79 7.87 -3.09
CA LEU A 120 -0.41 7.38 -3.11
C LEU A 120 -0.05 7.00 -1.67
N GLY A 121 -0.47 5.81 -1.27
CA GLY A 121 -0.17 5.25 0.05
C GLY A 121 1.30 4.84 0.18
N ASN A 122 1.71 4.58 1.41
CA ASN A 122 3.10 4.37 1.79
C ASN A 122 3.74 3.19 1.05
N ILE A 123 4.67 3.51 0.16
CA ILE A 123 5.49 2.63 -0.70
C ILE A 123 6.67 3.48 -1.22
N ASP A 124 7.60 2.89 -1.98
CA ASP A 124 8.69 3.63 -2.62
C ASP A 124 8.15 4.83 -3.42
N PRO A 125 8.64 6.06 -3.18
CA PRO A 125 8.21 7.25 -3.92
C PRO A 125 8.31 7.11 -5.44
N VAL A 126 9.27 6.32 -5.96
CA VAL A 126 9.38 6.06 -7.40
C VAL A 126 8.16 5.29 -7.92
N LEU A 127 7.65 4.33 -7.14
CA LEU A 127 6.44 3.57 -7.48
C LEU A 127 5.18 4.44 -7.34
N GLN A 128 5.16 5.37 -6.38
CA GLN A 128 4.07 6.35 -6.27
C GLN A 128 3.99 7.22 -7.54
N LEU A 129 5.13 7.70 -8.04
CA LEU A 129 5.20 8.48 -9.28
C LEU A 129 4.79 7.67 -10.50
N ASP A 130 5.29 6.44 -10.65
CA ASP A 130 4.97 5.56 -11.79
C ASP A 130 3.46 5.30 -11.90
N VAL A 131 2.80 5.01 -10.77
CA VAL A 131 1.33 4.88 -10.76
C VAL A 131 0.65 6.18 -11.15
N LEU A 132 1.07 7.32 -10.58
CA LEU A 132 0.45 8.62 -10.88
C LEU A 132 0.54 8.97 -12.37
N GLU A 133 1.65 8.65 -13.03
CA GLU A 133 1.87 8.90 -14.46
C GLU A 133 0.97 8.07 -15.38
N GLN A 134 0.53 6.91 -14.91
CA GLN A 134 -0.37 6.04 -15.66
C GLN A 134 -1.85 6.48 -15.58
N VAL A 135 -2.19 7.38 -14.64
CA VAL A 135 -3.55 7.92 -14.48
C VAL A 135 -3.75 9.14 -15.38
N ARG A 136 -4.79 9.13 -16.22
CA ARG A 136 -4.96 10.10 -17.31
C ARG A 136 -5.23 11.52 -16.84
N LEU A 137 -6.21 11.69 -15.94
CA LEU A 137 -6.71 13.00 -15.51
C LEU A 137 -7.24 12.95 -14.06
N PRO A 138 -6.36 12.73 -13.07
CA PRO A 138 -6.74 12.79 -11.67
C PRO A 138 -7.15 14.22 -11.30
N LYS A 139 -8.22 14.36 -10.52
CA LYS A 139 -8.71 15.63 -9.97
C LYS A 139 -8.20 15.89 -8.55
N LEU A 140 -7.94 14.83 -7.81
CA LEU A 140 -7.39 14.87 -6.47
C LEU A 140 -6.34 13.76 -6.33
N VAL A 141 -5.19 14.14 -5.80
CA VAL A 141 -4.07 13.24 -5.52
C VAL A 141 -3.67 13.50 -4.09
N VAL A 142 -3.69 12.46 -3.26
CA VAL A 142 -3.36 12.50 -1.84
C VAL A 142 -2.21 11.53 -1.61
N CYS A 143 -1.28 11.83 -0.70
CA CYS A 143 -0.14 10.98 -0.42
C CYS A 143 0.12 10.82 1.08
N ASP A 144 0.62 9.65 1.47
CA ASP A 144 1.36 9.49 2.73
C ASP A 144 2.72 8.82 2.47
N THR A 145 3.56 8.78 3.51
CA THR A 145 4.90 8.19 3.45
C THR A 145 5.35 7.73 4.84
N MET A 146 6.56 7.20 4.96
CA MET A 146 7.15 6.79 6.23
C MET A 146 8.60 7.25 6.35
N ASN A 147 9.12 7.24 7.58
CA ASN A 147 10.52 7.54 7.88
C ASN A 147 11.53 6.80 6.98
N PHE A 148 11.26 5.52 6.67
CA PHE A 148 12.10 4.73 5.76
C PHE A 148 12.32 5.41 4.39
N TRP A 149 11.29 6.00 3.79
CA TRP A 149 11.39 6.70 2.51
C TRP A 149 11.88 8.15 2.66
N ILE A 150 11.53 8.80 3.77
CA ILE A 150 12.03 10.14 4.10
C ILE A 150 13.56 10.13 4.20
N ASP A 151 14.12 9.11 4.83
CA ASP A 151 15.57 8.97 5.03
C ASP A 151 16.25 8.27 3.85
N GLY A 152 15.59 7.29 3.22
CA GLY A 152 16.16 6.44 2.17
C GLY A 152 16.05 6.97 0.74
N ASN A 153 15.00 7.71 0.40
CA ASN A 153 14.76 8.21 -0.97
C ASN A 153 14.11 9.61 -0.96
N ARG A 154 14.76 10.54 -0.25
CA ARG A 154 14.24 11.89 -0.03
C ARG A 154 13.99 12.68 -1.32
N GLU A 155 14.83 12.49 -2.33
CA GLU A 155 14.72 13.23 -3.60
C GLU A 155 13.45 12.85 -4.36
N ALA A 156 13.21 11.56 -4.57
CA ALA A 156 11.97 11.09 -5.22
C ALA A 156 10.73 11.45 -4.38
N LEU A 157 10.82 11.41 -3.04
CA LEU A 157 9.72 11.85 -2.18
C LEU A 157 9.38 13.33 -2.37
N LEU A 158 10.38 14.21 -2.51
CA LEU A 158 10.13 15.63 -2.79
C LEU A 158 9.46 15.84 -4.15
N GLU A 159 9.75 15.00 -5.14
CA GLU A 159 9.06 15.02 -6.42
C GLU A 159 7.59 14.60 -6.28
N VAL A 160 7.30 13.55 -5.50
CA VAL A 160 5.90 13.18 -5.15
C VAL A 160 5.18 14.36 -4.49
N ILE A 161 5.79 14.98 -3.48
CA ILE A 161 5.21 16.12 -2.77
C ILE A 161 4.90 17.28 -3.72
N GLY A 162 5.74 17.50 -4.74
CA GLY A 162 5.50 18.53 -5.77
C GLY A 162 4.31 18.25 -6.70
N ARG A 163 3.77 17.02 -6.71
CA ARG A 163 2.70 16.56 -7.62
C ARG A 163 1.39 16.20 -6.91
N VAL A 164 1.33 16.30 -5.59
CA VAL A 164 0.15 15.95 -4.78
C VAL A 164 -0.60 17.21 -4.32
N HIS A 165 -1.85 17.03 -3.91
CA HIS A 165 -2.70 18.11 -3.38
C HIS A 165 -2.79 18.08 -1.86
N ILE A 166 -2.68 16.88 -1.27
CA ILE A 166 -2.76 16.62 0.17
C ILE A 166 -1.64 15.65 0.54
#